data_AF-A0A1C5G173-F1
#
_entry.id   AF-A0A1C5G173-F1
#
_cell.length_a   1.000
_cell.length_b   1.000
_cell.length_c   1.000
_cell.angle_alpha   90.00
_cell.angle_beta   90.00
_cell.angle_gamma   90.00
#
_symmetry.space_group_name_H-M   'P 1'
#
loop_
_entity.id
_entity.type
_entity.pdbx_description
1 polymer ?
#
loop_
_entity_poly.entity_id
_entity_poly.type
_entity_poly.pdbx_seq_one_letter_code
_entity_poly.pdbx_strand_id
1 'polypeptide(L)'
;MSHMGEPAVEHLRIRLAGLHRALRAAVERQARLAARLTRPDLTPYCVTDEQVDVLLGEVRAFTDTMAEPYAPGQPEPEAERDLRRRASAGGTALPLDALAARFGLTRAEQDALLLAAAPELDRGYERIYAYIVDNL
;
A
#
# COMPACT_ATOMS: atom_id res chain seq x y z
N MET A 1 -11.42 15.71 28.29
CA MET A 1 -10.89 14.37 27.93
C MET A 1 -12.12 13.53 27.59
N SER A 2 -12.51 13.22 26.35
CA SER A 2 -11.76 12.96 25.11
C SER A 2 -12.69 13.18 23.89
N HIS A 3 -12.41 14.18 23.03
CA HIS A 3 -12.97 14.26 21.66
C HIS A 3 -11.95 13.87 20.58
N MET A 4 -10.79 13.37 21.00
CA MET A 4 -9.69 12.93 20.13
C MET A 4 -10.02 11.70 19.26
N GLY A 5 -11.16 11.03 19.49
CA GLY A 5 -11.46 9.73 18.87
C GLY A 5 -12.02 9.83 17.45
N GLU A 6 -13.02 10.69 17.22
CA GLU A 6 -13.81 10.62 15.98
C GLU A 6 -13.06 11.15 14.74
N PRO A 7 -12.44 12.35 14.76
CA PRO A 7 -11.68 12.84 13.60
C PRO A 7 -10.39 12.04 13.36
N ALA A 8 -9.78 11.51 14.43
CA ALA A 8 -8.55 10.70 14.33
C ALA A 8 -8.83 9.36 13.65
N VAL A 9 -9.89 8.66 14.07
CA VAL A 9 -10.32 7.40 13.45
C VAL A 9 -10.80 7.66 12.02
N GLU A 10 -11.53 8.75 11.77
CA GLU A 10 -11.95 9.13 10.42
C GLU A 10 -10.73 9.36 9.50
N HIS A 11 -9.69 10.04 10.00
CA HIS A 11 -8.46 10.27 9.24
C HIS A 11 -7.77 8.95 8.87
N LEU A 12 -7.60 8.06 9.85
CA LEU A 12 -6.97 6.76 9.62
C LEU A 12 -7.79 5.93 8.62
N ARG A 13 -9.12 5.92 8.74
CA ARG A 13 -10.02 5.20 7.82
C ARG A 13 -9.90 5.69 6.38
N ILE A 14 -9.87 7.02 6.17
CA ILE A 14 -9.70 7.61 4.83
C ILE A 14 -8.35 7.17 4.23
N ARG A 15 -7.28 7.20 5.02
CA ARG A 15 -5.95 6.83 4.57
C ARG A 15 -5.80 5.34 4.29
N LEU A 16 -6.35 4.49 5.16
CA LEU A 16 -6.38 3.03 4.95
C LEU A 16 -7.21 2.63 3.72
N ALA A 17 -8.27 3.36 3.38
CA ALA A 17 -9.01 3.09 2.14
C ALA A 17 -8.14 3.28 0.87
N GLY A 18 -7.21 4.26 0.89
CA GLY A 18 -6.20 4.41 -0.14
C GLY A 18 -5.28 3.18 -0.22
N LEU A 19 -4.78 2.74 0.94
CA LEU A 19 -3.93 1.55 1.06
C LEU A 19 -4.65 0.29 0.55
N HIS A 20 -5.92 0.08 0.89
CA HIS A 20 -6.71 -1.08 0.44
C HIS A 20 -6.84 -1.15 -1.08
N ARG A 21 -7.02 -0.01 -1.76
CA ARG A 21 -7.06 0.04 -3.22
C ARG A 21 -5.72 -0.37 -3.82
N ALA A 22 -4.62 0.12 -3.26
CA ALA A 22 -3.28 -0.25 -3.69
C ALA A 22 -2.99 -1.75 -3.47
N LEU A 23 -3.38 -2.29 -2.31
CA LEU A 23 -3.23 -3.71 -2.01
C LEU A 23 -4.07 -4.58 -2.94
N ARG A 24 -5.30 -4.17 -3.26
CA ARG A 24 -6.14 -4.91 -4.23
C ARG A 24 -5.49 -4.94 -5.61
N ALA A 25 -4.97 -3.82 -6.10
CA ALA A 25 -4.24 -3.78 -7.38
C ALA A 25 -2.98 -4.65 -7.36
N ALA A 26 -2.27 -4.72 -6.22
CA ALA A 26 -1.13 -5.60 -6.04
C ALA A 26 -1.51 -7.08 -6.05
N VAL A 27 -2.58 -7.46 -5.33
CA VAL A 27 -3.14 -8.82 -5.33
C VAL A 27 -3.57 -9.23 -6.74
N GLU A 28 -4.25 -8.36 -7.49
CA GLU A 28 -4.66 -8.65 -8.87
C GLU A 28 -3.47 -8.84 -9.81
N ARG A 29 -2.40 -8.06 -9.63
CA ARG A 29 -1.14 -8.24 -10.38
C ARG A 29 -0.50 -9.58 -10.03
N GLN A 30 -0.42 -9.92 -8.75
CA GLN A 30 0.15 -11.18 -8.31
C GLN A 30 -0.65 -12.39 -8.82
N ALA A 31 -1.98 -12.32 -8.78
CA ALA A 31 -2.84 -13.37 -9.31
C ALA A 31 -2.60 -13.61 -10.82
N ARG A 32 -2.40 -12.54 -11.60
CA ARG A 32 -2.06 -12.64 -13.03
C ARG A 32 -0.68 -13.26 -13.26
N LEU A 33 0.30 -12.91 -12.42
CA LEU A 33 1.65 -13.48 -12.50
C LEU A 33 1.63 -14.98 -12.16
N ALA A 34 1.03 -15.35 -11.04
CA ALA A 34 0.89 -16.74 -10.61
C ALA A 34 0.17 -17.59 -11.67
N ALA A 35 -0.88 -17.06 -12.31
CA ALA A 35 -1.57 -17.76 -13.40
C ALA A 35 -0.70 -17.98 -14.64
N ARG A 36 0.27 -17.08 -14.92
CA ARG A 36 1.24 -17.25 -16.03
C ARG A 36 2.33 -18.27 -15.68
N LEU A 37 2.68 -18.39 -14.40
CA LEU A 37 3.72 -19.29 -13.91
C LEU A 37 3.18 -20.70 -13.61
N THR A 38 1.90 -20.84 -13.28
CA THR A 38 1.29 -22.14 -12.99
C THR A 38 1.01 -22.92 -14.29
N ARG A 39 1.74 -24.01 -14.52
CA ARG A 39 1.42 -25.03 -15.53
C ARG A 39 1.01 -26.34 -14.86
N PRO A 40 -0.20 -26.88 -15.11
CA PRO A 40 -0.69 -28.10 -14.45
C PRO A 40 0.11 -29.37 -14.79
N ASP A 41 0.90 -29.31 -15.86
CA ASP A 41 1.67 -30.39 -16.48
C ASP A 41 3.14 -30.45 -16.02
N LEU A 42 3.60 -29.49 -15.22
CA LEU A 42 4.95 -29.45 -14.67
C LEU A 42 4.93 -29.70 -13.17
N THR A 43 5.85 -30.56 -12.72
CA THR A 43 6.01 -30.86 -11.29
C THR A 43 6.43 -29.58 -10.57
N PRO A 44 5.84 -29.22 -9.40
CA PRO A 44 6.12 -27.98 -8.65
C PRO A 44 7.56 -27.84 -8.10
N TYR A 45 8.52 -28.62 -8.60
CA TYR A 45 9.89 -28.68 -8.12
C TYR A 45 10.94 -28.16 -9.11
N CYS A 46 10.54 -27.73 -10.31
CA CYS A 46 11.47 -27.22 -11.33
C CYS A 46 10.98 -25.88 -11.89
N VAL A 47 11.88 -24.90 -11.98
CA VAL A 47 11.67 -23.67 -12.73
C VAL A 47 12.00 -23.94 -14.20
N THR A 48 11.07 -23.64 -15.12
CA THR A 48 11.28 -23.82 -16.57
C THR A 48 11.85 -22.57 -17.22
N ASP A 49 12.45 -22.72 -18.41
CA ASP A 49 12.97 -21.60 -19.20
C ASP A 49 11.88 -20.54 -19.48
N GLU A 50 10.65 -20.99 -19.79
CA GLU A 50 9.50 -20.11 -19.98
C GLU A 50 9.15 -19.30 -18.70
N GLN A 51 9.24 -19.92 -17.52
CA GLN A 51 9.04 -19.23 -16.24
C GLN A 51 10.16 -18.21 -15.97
N VAL A 52 11.41 -18.55 -16.30
CA VAL A 52 12.55 -17.62 -16.19
C VAL A 52 12.32 -16.39 -17.06
N ASP A 53 11.87 -16.55 -18.30
CA ASP A 53 11.60 -15.43 -19.20
C ASP A 53 10.50 -14.50 -18.67
N VAL A 54 9.43 -15.08 -18.11
CA VAL A 54 8.36 -14.30 -17.44
C VAL A 54 8.92 -13.51 -16.27
N LEU A 55 9.70 -14.15 -15.39
CA LEU A 55 10.29 -13.51 -14.21
C LEU A 55 11.28 -12.40 -14.59
N LEU A 56 12.12 -12.62 -15.60
CA LEU A 56 13.04 -11.59 -16.11
C LEU A 56 12.28 -10.38 -16.67
N GLY A 57 11.14 -10.61 -17.33
CA GLY A 57 10.25 -9.54 -17.78
C GLY A 57 9.71 -8.68 -16.63
N GLU A 58 9.24 -9.32 -15.54
CA GLU A 58 8.73 -8.61 -14.36
C GLU A 58 9.83 -7.84 -13.62
N VAL A 59 11.02 -8.42 -13.48
CA VAL A 59 12.19 -7.74 -12.88
C VAL A 59 12.56 -6.51 -13.70
N ARG A 60 12.59 -6.62 -15.03
CA ARG A 60 12.85 -5.48 -15.92
C ARG A 60 11.81 -4.38 -15.74
N ALA A 61 10.52 -4.73 -15.78
CA ALA A 61 9.44 -3.76 -15.59
C ALA A 61 9.54 -3.03 -14.24
N PHE A 62 9.90 -3.75 -13.18
CA PHE A 62 10.15 -3.14 -11.86
C PHE A 62 11.34 -2.17 -11.89
N THR A 63 12.48 -2.56 -12.48
CA THR A 63 13.65 -1.66 -12.56
C THR A 63 13.38 -0.43 -13.42
N ASP A 64 12.60 -0.56 -14.50
CA ASP A 64 12.22 0.56 -15.35
C ASP A 64 11.32 1.55 -14.57
N THR A 65 10.38 1.03 -13.76
CA THR A 65 9.53 1.85 -12.88
C THR A 65 10.34 2.59 -11.81
N MET A 66 11.42 2.00 -11.30
CA MET A 66 12.32 2.63 -10.32
C MET A 66 13.18 3.75 -10.94
N ALA A 67 13.41 3.72 -12.26
CA ALA A 67 14.15 4.75 -12.97
C ALA A 67 13.28 5.99 -13.27
N GLU A 68 11.95 5.85 -13.22
CA GLU A 68 11.04 6.98 -13.36
C GLU A 68 11.14 7.89 -12.12
N PRO A 69 11.22 9.23 -12.31
CA PRO A 69 11.16 10.15 -11.19
C PRO A 69 9.88 9.91 -10.38
N TYR A 70 10.01 9.72 -9.08
CA TYR A 70 8.85 9.62 -8.18
C TYR A 70 7.98 10.87 -8.34
N ALA A 71 6.90 10.76 -9.09
CA ALA A 71 5.89 11.79 -9.17
C ALA A 71 5.09 11.72 -7.86
N PRO A 72 4.99 12.82 -7.08
CA PRO A 72 4.20 12.81 -5.87
C PRO A 72 2.79 12.31 -6.20
N GLY A 73 2.43 11.22 -5.53
CA GLY A 73 1.30 10.38 -5.87
C GLY A 73 -0.03 11.13 -5.92
N GLN A 74 -1.00 10.45 -6.53
CA GLN A 74 -2.45 10.72 -6.60
C GLN A 74 -2.92 11.92 -5.74
N PRO A 75 -3.70 12.86 -6.32
CA PRO A 75 -4.17 14.03 -5.59
C PRO A 75 -4.82 13.61 -4.27
N GLU A 76 -4.54 14.39 -3.22
CA GLU A 76 -5.13 14.19 -1.90
C GLU A 76 -6.66 14.00 -2.03
N PRO A 77 -7.23 12.91 -1.48
CA PRO A 77 -8.65 12.65 -1.54
C PRO A 77 -9.47 13.83 -1.01
N GLU A 78 -10.56 14.18 -1.69
CA GLU A 78 -11.46 15.27 -1.28
C GLU A 78 -11.95 15.07 0.17
N ALA A 79 -12.29 13.83 0.55
CA ALA A 79 -12.67 13.49 1.91
C ALA A 79 -11.58 13.83 2.96
N GLU A 80 -10.30 13.69 2.60
CA GLU A 80 -9.18 14.02 3.48
C GLU A 80 -9.02 15.53 3.65
N ARG A 81 -9.17 16.28 2.54
CA ARG A 81 -9.18 17.75 2.54
C ARG A 81 -10.30 18.30 3.42
N ASP A 82 -11.50 17.76 3.23
CA ASP A 82 -12.69 18.17 3.96
C ASP A 82 -12.55 17.87 5.46
N LEU A 83 -11.97 16.72 5.81
CA LEU A 83 -11.64 16.38 7.20
C LEU A 83 -10.61 17.35 7.78
N ARG A 84 -9.52 17.67 7.06
CA ARG A 84 -8.53 18.66 7.50
C ARG A 84 -9.15 20.02 7.76
N ARG A 85 -10.04 20.50 6.89
CA ARG A 85 -10.77 21.76 7.10
C ARG A 85 -11.59 21.73 8.39
N ARG A 86 -12.36 20.67 8.62
CA ARG A 86 -13.16 20.49 9.85
C ARG A 86 -12.28 20.40 11.11
N ALA A 87 -11.21 19.61 11.06
CA ALA A 87 -10.29 19.41 12.17
C ALA A 87 -9.57 20.71 12.54
N SER A 88 -9.12 21.48 11.54
CA SER A 88 -8.53 22.80 11.74
C SER A 88 -9.50 23.79 12.37
N ALA A 89 -10.76 23.82 11.92
CA ALA A 89 -11.78 24.69 12.50
C ALA A 89 -12.10 24.33 13.97
N GLY A 90 -12.00 23.04 14.32
CA GLY A 90 -12.16 22.53 15.67
C GLY A 90 -10.88 22.48 16.51
N GLY A 91 -9.75 23.04 16.04
CA GLY A 91 -8.47 23.01 16.76
C GLY A 91 -7.93 21.61 17.06
N THR A 92 -8.34 20.60 16.29
CA THR A 92 -7.96 19.19 16.49
C THR A 92 -6.84 18.82 15.53
N ALA A 93 -5.72 18.34 16.08
CA ALA A 93 -4.63 17.81 15.27
C ALA A 93 -4.96 16.40 14.77
N LEU A 94 -4.83 16.18 13.46
CA LEU A 94 -4.99 14.85 12.87
C LEU A 94 -3.74 13.99 13.10
N PRO A 95 -3.85 12.69 13.42
CA PRO A 95 -2.71 11.89 13.89
C PRO A 95 -1.52 11.83 12.91
N LEU A 96 -1.78 11.53 11.63
CA LEU A 96 -0.72 11.45 10.62
C LEU A 96 -0.15 12.82 10.28
N ASP A 97 -0.94 13.89 10.39
CA ASP A 97 -0.45 15.26 10.17
C ASP A 97 0.47 15.66 11.33
N ALA A 98 0.14 15.28 12.56
CA ALA A 98 0.99 15.49 13.73
C ALA A 98 2.31 14.71 13.62
N LEU A 99 2.27 13.45 13.16
CA LEU A 99 3.46 12.65 12.90
C LEU A 99 4.31 13.25 11.78
N ALA A 100 3.67 13.67 10.68
CA ALA A 100 4.34 14.31 9.56
C ALA A 100 5.04 15.61 9.97
N ALA A 101 4.35 16.46 10.72
CA ALA A 101 4.94 17.71 11.22
C ALA A 101 6.11 17.46 12.17
N ARG A 102 6.04 16.41 13.00
CA ARG A 102 7.09 16.10 13.99
C ARG A 102 8.33 15.44 13.38
N PHE A 103 8.16 14.57 12.40
CA PHE A 103 9.25 13.78 11.81
C PHE A 103 9.62 14.20 10.38
N GLY A 104 8.96 15.24 9.83
CA GLY A 104 9.20 15.71 8.48
C GLY A 104 8.71 14.74 7.39
N LEU A 105 7.70 13.91 7.70
CA LEU A 105 7.27 12.84 6.80
C LEU A 105 6.54 13.40 5.58
N THR A 106 7.05 13.05 4.41
CA THR A 106 6.36 13.19 3.13
C THR A 106 5.10 12.31 3.09
N ARG A 107 4.23 12.56 2.11
CA ARG A 107 3.03 11.74 1.89
C ARG A 107 3.38 10.26 1.66
N ALA A 108 4.43 10.01 0.89
CA ALA A 108 4.94 8.67 0.60
C ALA A 108 5.38 7.94 1.87
N GLU A 109 6.12 8.63 2.74
CA GLU A 109 6.61 8.07 4.00
C GLU A 109 5.48 7.82 4.99
N GLN A 110 4.44 8.65 4.99
CA GLN A 110 3.23 8.36 5.77
C GLN A 110 2.51 7.11 5.27
N ASP A 111 2.43 6.92 3.95
CA ASP A 111 1.82 5.70 3.38
C ASP A 111 2.69 4.45 3.69
N ALA A 112 4.02 4.58 3.65
CA ALA A 112 4.94 3.53 4.08
C ALA A 112 4.80 3.20 5.57
N LEU A 113 4.65 4.21 6.43
CA LEU A 113 4.36 4.04 7.85
C LEU A 113 3.06 3.27 8.07
N LEU A 114 1.99 3.63 7.33
CA LEU A 114 0.71 2.94 7.41
C LEU A 114 0.82 1.49 6.93
N LEU A 115 1.56 1.23 5.85
CA LEU A 115 1.82 -0.12 5.35
C LEU A 115 2.55 -0.96 6.42
N ALA A 116 3.58 -0.39 7.07
CA ALA A 116 4.32 -1.08 8.13
C ALA A 116 3.46 -1.32 9.39
N ALA A 117 2.58 -0.38 9.74
CA ALA A 117 1.74 -0.46 10.93
C ALA A 117 0.46 -1.30 10.74
N ALA A 118 0.04 -1.57 9.50
CA ALA A 118 -1.23 -2.24 9.25
C ALA A 118 -1.36 -3.65 9.88
N PRO A 119 -0.32 -4.51 9.91
CA PRO A 119 -0.36 -5.80 10.61
C PRO A 119 -0.66 -5.69 12.11
N GLU A 120 -0.23 -4.60 12.75
CA GLU A 120 -0.51 -4.33 14.17
C GLU A 120 -1.98 -3.93 14.38
N LEU A 121 -2.66 -3.44 13.33
CA LEU A 121 -4.10 -3.11 13.37
C LEU A 121 -4.96 -4.35 13.11
N ASP A 122 -4.56 -5.19 12.15
CA ASP A 122 -5.28 -6.42 11.80
C ASP A 122 -4.33 -7.46 11.18
N ARG A 123 -4.34 -8.69 11.69
CA ARG A 123 -3.47 -9.78 11.19
C ARG A 123 -3.78 -10.19 9.74
N GLY A 124 -4.92 -9.80 9.19
CA GLY A 124 -5.25 -9.98 7.78
C GLY A 124 -4.23 -9.34 6.83
N TYR A 125 -3.60 -8.23 7.23
CA TYR A 125 -2.54 -7.61 6.43
C TYR A 125 -1.31 -8.51 6.31
N GLU A 126 -0.92 -9.26 7.36
CA GLU A 126 0.19 -10.23 7.30
C GLU A 126 -0.03 -11.23 6.16
N ARG A 127 -1.25 -11.76 6.05
CA ARG A 127 -1.62 -12.75 5.02
C ARG A 127 -1.66 -12.14 3.62
N ILE A 128 -2.17 -10.92 3.49
CA ILE A 128 -2.19 -10.19 2.21
C ILE A 128 -0.77 -9.92 1.74
N TYR A 129 0.13 -9.48 2.64
CA TYR A 129 1.53 -9.20 2.30
C TYR A 129 2.24 -10.48 1.91
N ALA A 130 2.04 -11.56 2.66
CA ALA A 130 2.55 -12.88 2.29
C ALA A 130 2.09 -13.27 0.88
N TYR A 131 0.79 -13.20 0.59
CA TYR A 131 0.26 -13.52 -0.75
C TYR A 131 0.88 -12.67 -1.87
N ILE A 132 1.07 -11.36 -1.65
CA ILE A 132 1.62 -10.45 -2.67
C ILE A 132 3.10 -10.76 -2.96
N VAL A 133 3.87 -11.16 -1.95
CA VAL A 133 5.32 -11.41 -2.07
C VAL A 133 5.63 -12.88 -2.43
N ASP A 134 4.65 -13.77 -2.29
CA ASP A 134 4.80 -15.19 -2.54
C ASP A 134 4.85 -15.51 -4.04
N ASN A 135 5.98 -16.07 -4.49
CA ASN A 135 6.27 -16.38 -5.89
C ASN A 135 6.06 -17.87 -6.24
N LEU A 136 5.19 -18.59 -5.51
CA LEU A 136 4.83 -19.99 -5.79
C LEU A 136 4.51 -20.26 -7.26
#